data_AF-A0AA95HER2-F1
#
_entry.id   AF-A0AA95HER2-F1
#
_cell.length_a   1.000
_cell.length_b   1.000
_cell.length_c   1.000
_cell.angle_alpha   90.00
_cell.angle_beta   90.00
_cell.angle_gamma   90.00
#
_symmetry.space_group_name_H-M   'P 1'
#
loop_
_entity.id
_entity.type
_entity.pdbx_description
1 polymer ?
#
loop_
_entity_poly.entity_id
_entity_poly.type
_entity_poly.pdbx_seq_one_letter_code
_entity_poly.pdbx_strand_id
1 'polypeptide(L)'
;MLTAQIGQARDDADNYLNGTPLAAFRTYNTQRDTASLQADVDAGSRGAITLGLDQQRDTVESDSAYDRTSRDNTGLFASYQTDMGANRLEVSARHDDNEQFGTHNSGSIAVGRDLRNGMRVTAAYGTAFKAPTFNDLYYPFSGDASLQPEESQNAELGVAGKLAGGKTTWSANAFSNSIDNLISYRPPTYQVSQTDKARIQGLELSTGTQLAGWDIAANVTLQNPENRSGTDAGKTLIYRPKQLASVDIDRALGKFRVGATVRGESQRYTDDANTESAKLSGYGTLDLRADYRLAKDWTIGAKLGNVLDKDYQTNSGYNQDGVNGLVTVKYAPK
;
A
#
# COMPACT_ATOMS: atom_id res chain seq x y z
N MET A 1 -3.08 27.30 -11.42
CA MET A 1 -1.66 27.11 -11.06
C MET A 1 -1.03 26.22 -12.11
N LEU A 2 0.21 26.46 -12.53
CA LEU A 2 0.96 25.56 -13.39
C LEU A 2 2.18 25.07 -12.62
N THR A 3 2.38 23.77 -12.59
CA THR A 3 3.47 23.11 -11.86
C THR A 3 4.23 22.23 -12.83
N ALA A 4 5.55 22.34 -12.83
CA ALA A 4 6.43 21.42 -13.54
C ALA A 4 7.36 20.75 -12.54
N GLN A 5 7.56 19.44 -12.69
CA GLN A 5 8.42 18.65 -11.83
C GLN A 5 9.29 17.73 -12.68
N ILE A 6 10.54 17.57 -12.27
CA ILE A 6 11.44 16.54 -12.78
C ILE A 6 12.00 15.79 -11.58
N GLY A 7 12.17 14.48 -11.74
CA GLY A 7 12.61 13.62 -10.65
C GLY A 7 13.48 12.48 -11.16
N GLN A 8 14.32 11.98 -10.27
CA GLN A 8 15.06 10.74 -10.48
C GLN A 8 15.02 9.93 -9.19
N ALA A 9 14.71 8.64 -9.33
CA ALA A 9 14.84 7.66 -8.26
C ALA A 9 15.86 6.59 -8.70
N ARG A 10 16.66 6.11 -7.75
CA ARG A 10 17.62 5.02 -7.95
C ARG A 10 17.47 4.01 -6.83
N ASP A 11 17.54 2.74 -7.19
CA ASP A 11 17.60 1.62 -6.26
C ASP A 11 18.75 0.71 -6.71
N ASP A 12 19.76 0.56 -5.85
CA ASP A 12 21.00 -0.14 -6.15
C ASP A 12 21.13 -1.32 -5.17
N ALA A 13 21.41 -2.51 -5.69
CA ALA A 13 21.57 -3.73 -4.90
C ALA A 13 22.90 -4.42 -5.21
N ASP A 14 23.58 -4.88 -4.14
CA ASP A 14 24.75 -5.75 -4.19
C ASP A 14 24.52 -7.00 -3.35
N ASN A 15 24.54 -8.17 -3.98
CA ASN A 15 24.24 -9.45 -3.34
C ASN A 15 25.51 -10.22 -2.93
N TYR A 16 25.48 -10.72 -1.71
CA TYR A 16 26.56 -11.51 -1.10
C TYR A 16 26.01 -12.81 -0.53
N LEU A 17 26.80 -13.89 -0.62
CA LEU A 17 26.57 -15.13 0.10
C LEU A 17 27.70 -15.35 1.10
N ASN A 18 27.36 -15.36 2.39
CA ASN A 18 28.32 -15.51 3.49
C ASN A 18 29.49 -14.52 3.40
N GLY A 19 29.20 -13.25 3.07
CA GLY A 19 30.19 -12.19 2.91
C GLY A 19 30.99 -12.22 1.61
N THR A 20 30.76 -13.20 0.72
CA THR A 20 31.39 -13.29 -0.59
C THR A 20 30.44 -12.74 -1.66
N PRO A 21 30.85 -11.79 -2.52
CA PRO A 21 30.01 -11.33 -3.62
C PRO A 21 29.61 -12.48 -4.52
N LEU A 22 28.34 -12.51 -4.95
CA LEU A 22 27.91 -13.51 -5.92
C LEU A 22 28.61 -13.28 -7.27
N ALA A 23 28.90 -14.37 -7.99
CA ALA A 23 29.55 -14.30 -9.31
C ALA A 23 28.58 -13.95 -10.46
N ALA A 24 27.28 -14.08 -10.22
CA ALA A 24 26.16 -13.68 -11.05
C ALA A 24 25.02 -13.26 -10.12
N PHE A 25 24.03 -12.53 -10.62
CA PHE A 25 22.96 -11.99 -9.78
C PHE A 25 23.50 -11.04 -8.70
N ARG A 26 24.66 -10.42 -8.92
CA ARG A 26 25.32 -9.59 -7.91
C ARG A 26 24.69 -8.22 -7.87
N THR A 27 24.57 -7.58 -9.04
CA THR A 27 24.16 -6.17 -9.13
C THR A 27 22.81 -6.03 -9.79
N TYR A 28 21.91 -5.30 -9.15
CA TYR A 28 20.63 -4.90 -9.73
C TYR A 28 20.39 -3.44 -9.40
N ASN A 29 20.60 -2.59 -10.39
CA ASN A 29 20.42 -1.17 -10.26
C ASN A 29 19.25 -0.75 -11.14
N THR A 30 18.25 -0.12 -10.55
CA THR A 30 17.11 0.44 -11.29
C THR A 30 17.12 1.95 -11.15
N GLN A 31 16.85 2.62 -12.26
CA GLN A 31 16.71 4.06 -12.32
C GLN A 31 15.36 4.41 -12.92
N ARG A 32 14.65 5.35 -12.31
CA ARG A 32 13.44 5.95 -12.83
C ARG A 32 13.62 7.45 -13.00
N ASP A 33 13.53 7.92 -14.23
CA ASP A 33 13.46 9.35 -14.54
C ASP A 33 12.01 9.75 -14.79
N THR A 34 11.59 10.88 -14.20
CA THR A 34 10.23 11.42 -14.38
C THR A 34 10.25 12.88 -14.78
N ALA A 35 9.30 13.27 -15.61
CA ALA A 35 8.96 14.65 -15.89
C ALA A 35 7.43 14.79 -15.89
N SER A 36 6.90 15.80 -15.21
CA SER A 36 5.46 16.05 -15.10
C SER A 36 5.16 17.54 -15.31
N LEU A 37 4.08 17.81 -16.03
CA LEU A 37 3.49 19.13 -16.19
C LEU A 37 2.02 19.06 -15.80
N GLN A 38 1.61 19.87 -14.82
CA GLN A 38 0.24 19.90 -14.30
C GLN A 38 -0.30 21.32 -14.29
N ALA A 39 -1.54 21.48 -14.77
CA ALA A 39 -2.31 22.72 -14.72
C ALA A 39 -3.57 22.53 -13.88
N ASP A 40 -3.69 23.32 -12.81
CA ASP A 40 -4.86 23.37 -11.93
C ASP A 40 -5.66 24.64 -12.21
N VAL A 41 -6.93 24.49 -12.60
CA VAL A 41 -7.86 25.59 -12.89
C VAL A 41 -9.00 25.54 -11.87
N ASP A 42 -8.94 26.43 -10.89
CA ASP A 42 -10.04 26.65 -9.95
C ASP A 42 -11.09 27.58 -10.58
N ALA A 43 -12.31 27.06 -10.80
CA ALA A 43 -13.45 27.81 -11.31
C ALA A 43 -14.44 28.21 -10.20
N GLY A 44 -13.98 28.25 -8.94
CA GLY A 44 -14.75 28.64 -7.78
C GLY A 44 -15.91 27.67 -7.52
N SER A 45 -17.14 28.19 -7.45
CA SER A 45 -18.33 27.37 -7.19
C SER A 45 -18.66 26.37 -8.30
N ARG A 46 -17.97 26.44 -9.45
CA ARG A 46 -18.09 25.47 -10.54
C ARG A 46 -17.14 24.28 -10.38
N GLY A 47 -16.30 24.27 -9.35
CA GLY A 47 -15.31 23.22 -9.11
C GLY A 47 -13.92 23.56 -9.65
N ALA A 48 -13.02 22.59 -9.57
CA ALA A 48 -11.66 22.68 -10.06
C ALA A 48 -11.38 21.60 -11.10
N ILE A 49 -10.62 21.96 -12.14
CA ILE A 49 -10.13 21.05 -13.17
C ILE A 49 -8.63 20.92 -13.01
N THR A 50 -8.13 19.69 -13.06
CA THR A 50 -6.70 19.41 -13.18
C THR A 50 -6.44 18.75 -14.52
N LEU A 51 -5.41 19.19 -15.23
CA LEU A 51 -4.91 18.54 -16.45
C LEU A 51 -3.43 18.29 -16.26
N GLY A 52 -2.91 17.18 -16.76
CA GLY A 52 -1.47 16.97 -16.73
C GLY A 52 -0.95 15.94 -17.71
N LEU A 53 0.36 16.00 -17.90
CA LEU A 53 1.17 15.15 -18.76
C LEU A 53 2.35 14.64 -17.96
N ASP A 54 2.55 13.32 -17.97
CA ASP A 54 3.68 12.66 -17.33
C ASP A 54 4.51 11.91 -18.37
N GLN A 55 5.83 11.96 -18.20
CA GLN A 55 6.80 11.10 -18.87
C GLN A 55 7.53 10.32 -17.78
N GLN A 56 7.64 9.00 -17.95
CA GLN A 56 8.43 8.13 -17.09
C GLN A 56 9.33 7.24 -17.95
N ARG A 57 10.60 7.14 -17.56
CA ARG A 57 11.55 6.18 -18.13
C ARG A 57 12.13 5.31 -17.02
N ASP A 58 11.89 4.01 -17.10
CA ASP A 58 12.51 3.02 -16.24
C ASP A 58 13.71 2.41 -16.96
N THR A 59 14.83 2.24 -16.26
CA THR A 59 16.04 1.55 -16.74
C THR A 59 16.53 0.55 -15.69
N VAL A 60 17.03 -0.60 -16.14
CA VAL A 60 17.70 -1.60 -15.30
C VAL A 60 19.11 -1.86 -15.82
N GLU A 61 20.08 -1.79 -14.92
CA GLU A 61 21.47 -2.17 -15.14
C GLU A 61 21.80 -3.34 -14.20
N SER A 62 22.22 -4.47 -14.77
CA SER A 62 22.54 -5.67 -14.01
C SER A 62 23.74 -6.40 -14.62
N ASP A 63 24.43 -7.19 -13.80
CA ASP A 63 25.42 -8.17 -14.28
C ASP A 63 24.75 -9.40 -14.90
N SER A 64 23.44 -9.53 -14.70
CA SER A 64 22.58 -10.53 -15.32
C SER A 64 21.95 -9.97 -16.59
N ALA A 65 21.83 -10.80 -17.63
CA ALA A 65 21.26 -10.37 -18.91
C ALA A 65 19.73 -10.26 -18.83
N TYR A 66 19.19 -9.10 -19.24
CA TYR A 66 17.76 -8.85 -19.40
C TYR A 66 17.49 -8.55 -20.88
N ASP A 67 16.41 -9.12 -21.46
CA ASP A 67 16.08 -8.93 -22.88
C ASP A 67 15.65 -7.48 -23.22
N ARG A 68 15.18 -6.76 -22.21
CA ARG A 68 14.87 -5.33 -22.24
C ARG A 68 15.39 -4.69 -20.97
N THR A 69 16.13 -3.60 -21.14
CA THR A 69 16.75 -2.86 -20.03
C THR A 69 16.16 -1.47 -19.83
N SER A 70 15.25 -1.02 -20.70
CA SER A 70 14.52 0.22 -20.50
C SER A 70 13.08 0.14 -20.98
N ARG A 71 12.24 1.00 -20.44
CA ARG A 71 10.85 1.17 -20.84
C ARG A 71 10.37 2.59 -20.60
N ASP A 72 9.78 3.20 -21.62
CA ASP A 72 9.13 4.50 -21.53
C ASP A 72 7.60 4.37 -21.31
N ASN A 73 7.03 5.35 -20.61
CA ASN A 73 5.58 5.52 -20.45
C ASN A 73 5.24 7.01 -20.52
N THR A 74 4.29 7.36 -21.39
CA THR A 74 3.75 8.73 -21.49
C THR A 74 2.29 8.71 -21.07
N GLY A 75 1.91 9.55 -20.11
CA GLY A 75 0.54 9.58 -19.61
C GLY A 75 -0.09 10.96 -19.68
N LEU A 76 -1.30 11.05 -20.22
CA LEU A 76 -2.15 12.24 -20.18
C LEU A 76 -3.28 12.01 -19.18
N PHE A 77 -3.51 12.95 -18.28
CA PHE A 77 -4.58 12.84 -17.29
C PHE A 77 -5.40 14.11 -17.14
N ALA A 78 -6.64 13.92 -16.71
CA ALA A 78 -7.55 14.99 -16.36
C ALA A 78 -8.37 14.59 -15.14
N SER A 79 -8.66 15.54 -14.25
CA SER A 79 -9.63 15.38 -13.19
C SER A 79 -10.52 16.61 -13.06
N TYR A 80 -11.74 16.38 -12.57
CA TYR A 80 -12.69 17.42 -12.25
C TYR A 80 -13.30 17.12 -10.88
N GLN A 81 -13.27 18.10 -9.99
CA GLN A 81 -13.83 18.00 -8.65
C GLN A 81 -14.76 19.19 -8.38
N THR A 82 -15.91 18.94 -7.75
CA THR A 82 -16.87 20.00 -7.43
C THR A 82 -17.67 19.71 -6.17
N ASP A 83 -17.99 20.79 -5.45
CA ASP A 83 -18.86 20.77 -4.28
C ASP A 83 -20.21 21.42 -4.63
N MET A 84 -21.30 20.65 -4.50
CA MET A 84 -22.68 21.05 -4.79
C MET A 84 -23.51 21.00 -3.51
N GLY A 85 -23.29 21.99 -2.64
CA GLY A 85 -23.91 22.07 -1.33
C GLY A 85 -23.44 20.94 -0.42
N ALA A 86 -24.33 20.00 -0.11
CA ALA A 86 -24.00 18.83 0.70
C ALA A 86 -23.38 17.68 -0.11
N ASN A 87 -23.34 17.78 -1.45
CA ASN A 87 -22.82 16.73 -2.31
C ASN A 87 -21.45 17.11 -2.87
N ARG A 88 -20.63 16.11 -3.15
CA ARG A 88 -19.32 16.25 -3.76
C ARG A 88 -19.20 15.25 -4.88
N LEU A 89 -18.54 15.65 -5.96
CA LEU A 89 -18.26 14.79 -7.11
C LEU A 89 -16.80 14.96 -7.47
N GLU A 90 -16.14 13.85 -7.74
CA GLU A 90 -14.82 13.79 -8.34
C GLU A 90 -14.86 12.80 -9.50
N VAL A 91 -14.31 13.18 -10.64
CA VAL A 91 -14.15 12.32 -11.81
C VAL A 91 -12.74 12.49 -12.32
N SER A 92 -12.06 11.40 -12.67
CA SER A 92 -10.75 11.42 -13.29
C SER A 92 -10.65 10.43 -14.44
N ALA A 93 -9.78 10.74 -15.39
CA ALA A 93 -9.42 9.85 -16.48
C ALA A 93 -7.94 10.03 -16.82
N ARG A 94 -7.32 8.95 -17.26
CA ARG A 94 -5.92 8.90 -17.67
C ARG A 94 -5.75 7.96 -18.86
N HIS A 95 -4.92 8.38 -19.80
CA HIS A 95 -4.47 7.59 -20.93
C HIS A 95 -2.95 7.43 -20.84
N ASP A 96 -2.47 6.20 -20.73
CA ASP A 96 -1.05 5.87 -20.74
C ASP A 96 -0.68 5.17 -22.04
N ASP A 97 0.39 5.63 -22.70
CA ASP A 97 1.07 4.94 -23.80
C ASP A 97 2.36 4.34 -23.26
N ASN A 98 2.37 3.03 -23.08
CA ASN A 98 3.49 2.26 -22.54
C ASN A 98 4.27 1.60 -23.66
N GLU A 99 5.57 1.85 -23.76
CA GLU A 99 6.43 1.38 -24.86
C GLU A 99 6.34 -0.14 -25.09
N GLN A 100 6.15 -0.91 -24.01
CA GLN A 100 6.13 -2.36 -24.09
C GLN A 100 4.71 -2.94 -24.19
N PHE A 101 3.75 -2.34 -23.49
CA PHE A 101 2.40 -2.91 -23.34
C PHE A 101 1.32 -2.13 -24.11
N GLY A 102 1.68 -1.10 -24.84
CA GLY A 102 0.76 -0.27 -25.61
C GLY A 102 -0.09 0.63 -24.72
N THR A 103 -1.28 0.97 -25.22
CA THR A 103 -2.12 2.00 -24.60
C THR A 103 -3.11 1.45 -23.58
N HIS A 104 -3.25 2.14 -22.45
CA HIS A 104 -4.17 1.79 -21.36
C HIS A 104 -4.96 3.03 -20.93
N ASN A 105 -6.26 2.84 -20.68
CA ASN A 105 -7.12 3.89 -20.16
C ASN A 105 -7.58 3.52 -18.75
N SER A 106 -7.41 4.43 -17.82
CA SER A 106 -7.89 4.30 -16.45
C SER A 106 -8.71 5.53 -16.06
N GLY A 107 -9.51 5.39 -15.02
CA GLY A 107 -10.30 6.51 -14.53
C GLY A 107 -11.07 6.16 -13.27
N SER A 108 -11.62 7.19 -12.63
CA SER A 108 -12.41 7.03 -11.42
C SER A 108 -13.58 7.99 -11.37
N ILE A 109 -14.60 7.61 -10.62
CA ILE A 109 -15.69 8.49 -10.20
C ILE A 109 -15.92 8.27 -8.71
N ALA A 110 -16.04 9.35 -7.95
CA ALA A 110 -16.39 9.33 -6.55
C ALA A 110 -17.48 10.36 -6.26
N VAL A 111 -18.47 9.95 -5.49
CA VAL A 111 -19.54 10.82 -5.00
C VAL A 111 -19.58 10.78 -3.48
N GLY A 112 -19.71 11.96 -2.87
CA GLY A 112 -19.82 12.11 -1.43
C GLY A 112 -21.05 12.91 -1.05
N ARG A 113 -21.69 12.59 0.07
CA ARG A 113 -22.78 13.38 0.63
C ARG A 113 -22.63 13.58 2.13
N ASP A 114 -22.57 14.84 2.53
CA ASP A 114 -22.66 15.28 3.92
C ASP A 114 -24.13 15.22 4.38
N LEU A 115 -24.40 14.39 5.38
CA LEU A 115 -25.71 14.20 5.99
C LEU A 115 -25.93 15.22 7.11
N ARG A 116 -27.19 15.55 7.39
CA ARG A 116 -27.57 16.54 8.42
C ARG A 116 -27.11 16.18 9.83
N ASN A 117 -26.87 14.90 10.10
CA ASN A 117 -26.38 14.39 11.38
C ASN A 117 -24.85 14.43 11.52
N GLY A 118 -24.12 15.06 10.57
CA GLY A 118 -22.67 15.20 10.62
C GLY A 118 -21.90 13.97 10.09
N MET A 119 -22.60 12.98 9.51
CA MET A 119 -21.98 11.85 8.83
C MET A 119 -21.74 12.19 7.35
N ARG A 120 -20.76 11.54 6.73
CA ARG A 120 -20.55 11.53 5.28
C ARG A 120 -20.70 10.13 4.75
N VAL A 121 -21.44 9.98 3.66
CA VAL A 121 -21.48 8.74 2.87
C VAL A 121 -20.73 9.00 1.57
N THR A 122 -19.87 8.07 1.18
CA THR A 122 -19.08 8.13 -0.05
C THR A 122 -19.27 6.85 -0.84
N ALA A 123 -19.39 6.95 -2.16
CA ALA A 123 -19.28 5.81 -3.06
C ALA A 123 -18.26 6.14 -4.15
N ALA A 124 -17.40 5.19 -4.47
CA ALA A 124 -16.37 5.36 -5.50
C ALA A 124 -16.24 4.11 -6.36
N TYR A 125 -15.89 4.32 -7.62
CA TYR A 125 -15.52 3.28 -8.56
C TYR A 125 -14.34 3.76 -9.40
N GLY A 126 -13.34 2.91 -9.62
CA GLY A 126 -12.22 3.25 -10.48
C GLY A 126 -11.54 2.03 -11.07
N THR A 127 -10.80 2.27 -12.14
CA THR A 127 -9.95 1.27 -12.78
C THR A 127 -8.50 1.70 -12.73
N ALA A 128 -7.59 0.73 -12.77
CA ALA A 128 -6.15 0.97 -12.87
C ALA A 128 -5.48 -0.20 -13.58
N PHE A 129 -4.30 0.03 -14.14
CA PHE A 129 -3.44 -1.02 -14.66
C PHE A 129 -2.05 -0.94 -14.02
N LYS A 130 -1.32 -2.06 -14.03
CA LYS A 130 0.07 -2.14 -13.62
C LYS A 130 0.82 -3.04 -14.58
N ALA A 131 1.78 -2.45 -15.30
CA ALA A 131 2.69 -3.22 -16.13
C ALA A 131 3.58 -4.15 -15.27
N PRO A 132 3.91 -5.37 -15.76
CA PRO A 132 4.90 -6.22 -15.13
C PRO A 132 6.23 -5.50 -14.91
N THR A 133 6.94 -5.84 -13.84
CA THR A 133 8.29 -5.34 -13.59
C THR A 133 9.30 -6.03 -14.50
N PHE A 134 10.51 -5.47 -14.64
CA PHE A 134 11.59 -6.15 -15.35
C PHE A 134 11.92 -7.52 -14.73
N ASN A 135 11.80 -7.65 -13.41
CA ASN A 135 12.02 -8.93 -12.74
C ASN A 135 10.92 -9.94 -13.04
N ASP A 136 9.66 -9.50 -13.11
CA ASP A 136 8.56 -10.38 -13.50
C ASP A 136 8.77 -10.98 -14.89
N LEU A 137 9.33 -10.19 -15.81
CA LEU A 137 9.50 -10.56 -17.22
C LEU A 137 10.81 -11.29 -17.53
N TYR A 138 11.92 -10.84 -16.93
CA TYR A 138 13.26 -11.16 -17.39
C TYR A 138 14.23 -11.57 -16.29
N TYR A 139 13.79 -11.68 -15.02
CA TYR A 139 14.69 -12.20 -13.99
C TYR A 139 15.17 -13.60 -14.38
N PRO A 140 16.49 -13.88 -14.38
CA PRO A 140 16.94 -15.13 -14.97
C PRO A 140 16.40 -16.35 -14.21
N PHE A 141 15.98 -17.36 -14.97
CA PHE A 141 15.39 -18.62 -14.51
C PHE A 141 13.96 -18.55 -13.92
N SER A 142 13.42 -17.38 -13.58
CA SER A 142 12.07 -17.26 -13.00
C SER A 142 11.14 -16.26 -13.67
N GLY A 143 11.66 -15.36 -14.50
CA GLY A 143 10.87 -14.39 -15.26
C GLY A 143 10.11 -15.02 -16.43
N ASP A 144 9.00 -14.40 -16.80
CA ASP A 144 8.14 -14.81 -17.90
C ASP A 144 7.78 -13.61 -18.79
N ALA A 145 8.37 -13.56 -19.98
CA ALA A 145 8.14 -12.46 -20.93
C ALA A 145 6.72 -12.45 -21.55
N SER A 146 5.90 -13.48 -21.30
CA SER A 146 4.52 -13.56 -21.81
C SER A 146 3.48 -12.87 -20.93
N LEU A 147 3.87 -12.44 -19.72
CA LEU A 147 2.97 -11.79 -18.76
C LEU A 147 2.29 -10.55 -19.35
N GLN A 148 1.00 -10.46 -19.09
CA GLN A 148 0.21 -9.27 -19.42
C GLN A 148 0.16 -8.30 -18.23
N PRO A 149 -0.18 -7.01 -18.44
CA PRO A 149 -0.47 -6.09 -17.35
C PRO A 149 -1.58 -6.58 -16.42
N GLU A 150 -1.41 -6.30 -15.13
CA GLU A 150 -2.48 -6.47 -14.14
C GLU A 150 -3.50 -5.34 -14.34
N GLU A 151 -4.78 -5.67 -14.47
CA GLU A 151 -5.86 -4.69 -14.57
C GLU A 151 -6.76 -4.82 -13.35
N SER A 152 -7.20 -3.70 -12.78
CA SER A 152 -8.04 -3.70 -11.58
C SER A 152 -9.26 -2.82 -11.72
N GLN A 153 -10.33 -3.26 -11.06
CA GLN A 153 -11.59 -2.54 -10.92
C GLN A 153 -11.95 -2.54 -9.44
N ASN A 154 -11.96 -1.34 -8.84
CA ASN A 154 -12.22 -1.18 -7.42
C ASN A 154 -13.50 -0.40 -7.20
N ALA A 155 -14.39 -0.96 -6.38
CA ALA A 155 -15.62 -0.32 -5.93
C ALA A 155 -15.62 -0.17 -4.40
N GLU A 156 -15.96 1.00 -3.90
CA GLU A 156 -15.98 1.32 -2.48
C GLU A 156 -17.27 2.02 -2.07
N LEU A 157 -17.78 1.66 -0.89
CA LEU A 157 -18.88 2.33 -0.20
C LEU A 157 -18.45 2.61 1.23
N GLY A 158 -18.35 3.89 1.56
CA GLY A 158 -17.86 4.38 2.84
C GLY A 158 -18.89 5.19 3.59
N VAL A 159 -18.81 5.11 4.92
CA VAL A 159 -19.47 6.04 5.82
C VAL A 159 -18.49 6.48 6.90
N ALA A 160 -18.45 7.78 7.16
CA ALA A 160 -17.59 8.37 8.18
C ALA A 160 -18.37 9.37 9.00
N GLY A 161 -17.95 9.59 10.25
CA GLY A 161 -18.64 10.53 11.12
C GLY A 161 -17.82 10.95 12.32
N LYS A 162 -18.42 11.86 13.09
CA LYS A 162 -17.88 12.34 14.36
C LYS A 162 -18.90 12.11 15.47
N LEU A 163 -18.43 11.69 16.63
CA LEU A 163 -19.21 11.51 17.86
C LEU A 163 -18.62 12.36 18.99
N ALA A 164 -19.31 12.42 20.12
CA ALA A 164 -18.84 13.08 21.35
C ALA A 164 -18.36 14.54 21.12
N GLY A 165 -19.12 15.31 20.33
CA GLY A 165 -18.78 16.70 20.01
C GLY A 165 -17.52 16.87 19.16
N GLY A 166 -17.13 15.85 18.38
CA GLY A 166 -15.96 15.88 17.51
C GLY A 166 -14.72 15.20 18.09
N LYS A 167 -14.76 14.74 19.34
CA LYS A 167 -13.63 14.05 20.00
C LYS A 167 -13.38 12.64 19.49
N THR A 168 -14.38 12.02 18.89
CA THR A 168 -14.28 10.69 18.29
C THR A 168 -14.57 10.79 16.80
N THR A 169 -13.64 10.35 15.97
CA THR A 169 -13.84 10.12 14.53
C THR A 169 -13.98 8.64 14.28
N TRP A 170 -14.85 8.25 13.36
CA TRP A 170 -14.98 6.85 12.96
C TRP A 170 -15.28 6.74 11.47
N SER A 171 -14.90 5.61 10.87
CA SER A 171 -15.30 5.25 9.52
C SER A 171 -15.56 3.75 9.38
N ALA A 172 -16.41 3.40 8.42
CA ALA A 172 -16.62 2.05 7.95
C ALA A 172 -16.66 2.06 6.41
N ASN A 173 -15.81 1.26 5.77
CA ASN A 173 -15.68 1.21 4.31
C ASN A 173 -15.80 -0.23 3.85
N ALA A 174 -16.81 -0.52 3.03
CA ALA A 174 -16.89 -1.78 2.30
C ALA A 174 -16.23 -1.61 0.93
N PHE A 175 -15.39 -2.55 0.53
CA PHE A 175 -14.65 -2.49 -0.73
C PHE A 175 -14.69 -3.80 -1.49
N SER A 176 -14.51 -3.72 -2.80
CA SER A 176 -14.38 -4.85 -3.70
C SER A 176 -13.42 -4.50 -4.83
N ASN A 177 -12.24 -5.11 -4.82
CA ASN A 177 -11.25 -5.00 -5.86
C ASN A 177 -11.20 -6.30 -6.68
N SER A 178 -11.58 -6.24 -7.95
CA SER A 178 -11.39 -7.34 -8.91
C SER A 178 -10.13 -7.06 -9.71
N ILE A 179 -9.23 -8.04 -9.78
CA ILE A 179 -7.93 -7.91 -10.44
C ILE A 179 -7.85 -9.00 -11.49
N ASP A 180 -7.72 -8.62 -12.75
CA ASP A 180 -7.39 -9.52 -13.84
C ASP A 180 -5.87 -9.60 -13.99
N ASN A 181 -5.37 -10.77 -14.42
CA ASN A 181 -3.95 -11.00 -14.70
C ASN A 181 -3.03 -10.78 -13.48
N LEU A 182 -3.50 -11.02 -12.25
CA LEU A 182 -2.74 -10.81 -11.01
C LEU A 182 -1.41 -11.59 -11.05
N ILE A 183 -0.30 -10.87 -11.01
CA ILE A 183 1.05 -11.44 -11.05
C ILE A 183 1.45 -11.84 -9.63
N SER A 184 2.00 -13.04 -9.50
CA SER A 184 2.47 -13.56 -8.22
C SER A 184 3.71 -14.42 -8.39
N TYR A 185 4.59 -14.34 -7.39
CA TYR A 185 5.75 -15.20 -7.26
C TYR A 185 5.37 -16.38 -6.36
N ARG A 186 5.28 -17.59 -6.94
CA ARG A 186 4.69 -18.76 -6.27
C ARG A 186 5.75 -19.60 -5.55
N PRO A 187 5.74 -19.70 -4.21
CA PRO A 187 6.48 -20.76 -3.53
C PRO A 187 5.80 -22.12 -3.74
N PRO A 188 6.56 -23.24 -3.65
CA PRO A 188 8.01 -23.31 -3.48
C PRO A 188 8.77 -23.34 -4.81
N THR A 189 8.08 -23.23 -5.96
CA THR A 189 8.74 -23.26 -7.28
C THR A 189 9.51 -21.98 -7.56
N TYR A 190 9.16 -20.89 -6.87
CA TYR A 190 9.78 -19.57 -6.99
C TYR A 190 9.79 -19.10 -8.45
N GLN A 191 8.67 -19.36 -9.13
CA GLN A 191 8.41 -18.91 -10.49
C GLN A 191 7.37 -17.81 -10.47
N VAL A 192 7.52 -16.86 -11.39
CA VAL A 192 6.48 -15.87 -11.66
C VAL A 192 5.30 -16.59 -12.32
N SER A 193 4.11 -16.12 -12.03
CA SER A 193 2.86 -16.67 -12.54
C SER A 193 1.82 -15.58 -12.63
N GLN A 194 0.81 -15.81 -13.47
CA GLN A 194 -0.32 -14.93 -13.64
C GLN A 194 -1.61 -15.67 -13.27
N THR A 195 -2.38 -15.09 -12.36
CA THR A 195 -3.71 -15.55 -11.98
C THR A 195 -4.73 -14.74 -12.77
N ASP A 196 -5.45 -15.40 -13.67
CA ASP A 196 -6.34 -14.72 -14.62
C ASP A 196 -7.36 -13.81 -13.93
N LYS A 197 -7.95 -14.27 -12.82
CA LYS A 197 -8.94 -13.52 -12.05
C LYS A 197 -8.74 -13.67 -10.56
N ALA A 198 -8.62 -12.55 -9.87
CA ALA A 198 -8.56 -12.46 -8.43
C ALA A 198 -9.58 -11.45 -7.92
N ARG A 199 -10.04 -11.62 -6.69
CA ARG A 199 -10.97 -10.67 -6.06
C ARG A 199 -10.69 -10.54 -4.58
N ILE A 200 -10.56 -9.30 -4.12
CA ILE A 200 -10.39 -8.97 -2.71
C ILE A 200 -11.58 -8.10 -2.30
N GLN A 201 -12.43 -8.62 -1.41
CA GLN A 201 -13.56 -7.88 -0.87
C GLN A 201 -13.46 -7.81 0.64
N GLY A 202 -13.91 -6.71 1.24
CA GLY A 202 -13.79 -6.57 2.67
C GLY A 202 -14.53 -5.39 3.26
N LEU A 203 -14.34 -5.26 4.56
CA LEU A 203 -14.80 -4.17 5.40
C LEU A 203 -13.62 -3.65 6.20
N GLU A 204 -13.42 -2.35 6.16
CA GLU A 204 -12.46 -1.63 6.99
C GLU A 204 -13.19 -0.74 7.98
N LEU A 205 -12.80 -0.84 9.24
CA LEU A 205 -13.33 -0.03 10.33
C LEU A 205 -12.18 0.75 10.95
N SER A 206 -12.35 2.06 11.11
CA SER A 206 -11.39 2.90 11.82
C SER A 206 -12.08 3.73 12.89
N THR A 207 -11.37 3.99 13.97
CA THR A 207 -11.79 4.95 14.99
C THR A 207 -10.60 5.64 15.61
N GLY A 208 -10.78 6.91 15.96
CA GLY A 208 -9.82 7.71 16.70
C GLY A 208 -10.56 8.50 17.76
N THR A 209 -10.09 8.46 19.01
CA THR A 209 -10.71 9.20 20.10
C THR A 209 -9.70 9.71 21.11
N GLN A 210 -10.03 10.85 21.74
CA GLN A 210 -9.35 11.29 22.93
C GLN A 210 -10.23 11.07 24.17
N LEU A 211 -9.83 10.14 25.04
CA LEU A 211 -10.58 9.73 26.22
C LEU A 211 -9.70 9.80 27.48
N ALA A 212 -10.12 10.62 28.46
CA ALA A 212 -9.41 10.78 29.73
C ALA A 212 -7.90 11.11 29.59
N GLY A 213 -7.54 11.88 28.55
CA GLY A 213 -6.16 12.26 28.23
C GLY A 213 -5.36 11.21 27.46
N TRP A 214 -5.98 10.06 27.11
CA TRP A 214 -5.42 9.09 26.19
C TRP A 214 -5.87 9.39 24.76
N ASP A 215 -4.93 9.36 23.84
CA ASP A 215 -5.18 9.33 22.40
C ASP A 215 -5.26 7.85 22.01
N ILE A 216 -6.41 7.41 21.50
CA ILE A 216 -6.65 6.01 21.10
C ILE A 216 -6.99 5.99 19.62
N ALA A 217 -6.29 5.17 18.84
CA ALA A 217 -6.64 4.88 17.46
C ALA A 217 -6.77 3.36 17.29
N ALA A 218 -7.76 2.91 16.53
CA ALA A 218 -7.94 1.50 16.24
C ALA A 218 -8.41 1.32 14.79
N ASN A 219 -7.87 0.29 14.14
CA ASN A 219 -8.22 -0.09 12.78
C ASN A 219 -8.42 -1.59 12.69
N VAL A 220 -9.43 -2.03 11.96
CA VAL A 220 -9.71 -3.44 11.68
C VAL A 220 -10.06 -3.60 10.21
N THR A 221 -9.39 -4.52 9.53
CA THR A 221 -9.71 -4.95 8.16
C THR A 221 -10.15 -6.41 8.20
N LEU A 222 -11.36 -6.65 7.72
CA LEU A 222 -11.90 -7.99 7.48
C LEU A 222 -12.01 -8.18 5.97
N GLN A 223 -11.30 -9.14 5.41
CA GLN A 223 -11.21 -9.31 3.96
C GLN A 223 -11.27 -10.78 3.53
N ASN A 224 -11.73 -10.99 2.31
CA ASN A 224 -11.70 -12.26 1.61
C ASN A 224 -10.91 -12.10 0.30
N PRO A 225 -9.59 -12.33 0.32
CA PRO A 225 -8.73 -12.29 -0.86
C PRO A 225 -8.75 -13.66 -1.56
N GLU A 226 -9.44 -13.78 -2.69
CA GLU A 226 -9.79 -15.03 -3.35
C GLU A 226 -9.20 -15.10 -4.77
N ASN A 227 -8.61 -16.24 -5.14
CA ASN A 227 -8.37 -16.59 -6.54
C ASN A 227 -9.69 -17.08 -7.17
N ARG A 228 -10.07 -16.53 -8.32
CA ARG A 228 -11.34 -16.79 -9.02
C ARG A 228 -11.16 -17.57 -10.31
N SER A 229 -9.98 -18.14 -10.56
CA SER A 229 -9.59 -18.76 -11.83
C SER A 229 -8.64 -19.95 -11.64
N GLY A 230 -8.47 -20.74 -12.70
CA GLY A 230 -7.54 -21.87 -12.72
C GLY A 230 -7.89 -22.99 -11.73
N THR A 231 -6.89 -23.80 -11.41
CA THR A 231 -7.00 -24.97 -10.51
C THR A 231 -7.24 -24.58 -9.06
N ASP A 232 -6.83 -23.37 -8.67
CA ASP A 232 -6.92 -22.85 -7.30
C ASP A 232 -8.12 -21.90 -7.12
N ALA A 233 -9.11 -21.96 -8.01
CA ALA A 233 -10.33 -21.17 -7.88
C ALA A 233 -11.03 -21.44 -6.53
N GLY A 234 -11.43 -20.37 -5.84
CA GLY A 234 -12.01 -20.39 -4.50
C GLY A 234 -10.98 -20.42 -3.36
N LYS A 235 -9.68 -20.54 -3.67
CA LYS A 235 -8.61 -20.50 -2.67
C LYS A 235 -8.27 -19.07 -2.26
N THR A 236 -7.75 -18.94 -1.04
CA THR A 236 -7.26 -17.66 -0.52
C THR A 236 -5.94 -17.34 -1.18
N LEU A 237 -5.80 -16.13 -1.70
CA LEU A 237 -4.55 -15.66 -2.30
C LEU A 237 -3.41 -15.69 -1.25
N ILE A 238 -2.22 -16.11 -1.69
CA ILE A 238 -1.05 -16.25 -0.81
C ILE A 238 -0.69 -14.95 -0.07
N TYR A 239 -0.12 -15.10 1.11
CA TYR A 239 0.39 -14.06 2.02
C TYR A 239 -0.65 -13.06 2.55
N ARG A 240 -1.93 -13.23 2.24
CA ARG A 240 -2.97 -12.28 2.61
C ARG A 240 -3.83 -12.83 3.76
N PRO A 241 -3.63 -12.36 5.00
CA PRO A 241 -4.51 -12.73 6.11
C PRO A 241 -5.92 -12.15 5.90
N LYS A 242 -6.94 -12.85 6.41
CA LYS A 242 -8.35 -12.41 6.25
C LYS A 242 -8.79 -11.38 7.29
N GLN A 243 -8.00 -11.19 8.33
CA GLN A 243 -8.30 -10.33 9.47
C GLN A 243 -7.01 -9.67 9.90
N LEU A 244 -7.02 -8.35 9.97
CA LEU A 244 -5.92 -7.52 10.45
C LEU A 244 -6.51 -6.51 11.45
N ALA A 245 -5.82 -6.28 12.56
CA ALA A 245 -6.24 -5.32 13.56
C ALA A 245 -5.03 -4.61 14.16
N SER A 246 -5.19 -3.32 14.46
CA SER A 246 -4.23 -2.55 15.23
C SER A 246 -4.94 -1.63 16.20
N VAL A 247 -4.34 -1.45 17.38
CA VAL A 247 -4.78 -0.48 18.38
C VAL A 247 -3.56 0.26 18.91
N ASP A 248 -3.58 1.57 18.78
CA ASP A 248 -2.60 2.50 19.34
C ASP A 248 -3.22 3.24 20.52
N ILE A 249 -2.49 3.28 21.62
CA ILE A 249 -2.90 3.98 22.84
C ILE A 249 -1.73 4.81 23.31
N ASP A 250 -1.87 6.13 23.31
CA ASP A 250 -0.84 7.07 23.73
C ASP A 250 -1.35 8.04 24.79
N ARG A 251 -0.44 8.54 25.63
CA ARG A 251 -0.75 9.63 26.56
C ARG A 251 0.44 10.51 26.81
N ALA A 252 0.20 11.81 26.77
CA ALA A 252 1.13 12.81 27.27
C ALA A 252 1.00 12.95 28.80
N LEU A 253 2.13 12.88 29.50
CA LEU A 253 2.29 13.00 30.94
C LEU A 253 3.38 14.04 31.23
N GLY A 254 3.03 15.32 31.05
CA GLY A 254 3.97 16.44 31.23
C GLY A 254 5.10 16.43 30.20
N LYS A 255 6.32 16.08 30.64
CA LYS A 255 7.49 15.93 29.74
C LYS A 255 7.57 14.58 29.04
N PHE A 256 6.79 13.60 29.50
CA PHE A 256 6.77 12.27 28.93
C PHE A 256 5.61 12.11 27.94
N ARG A 257 5.80 11.28 26.92
CA ARG A 257 4.71 10.64 26.18
C ARG A 257 4.95 9.15 26.26
N VAL A 258 3.95 8.37 26.63
CA VAL A 258 4.03 6.92 26.69
C VAL A 258 2.96 6.34 25.80
N GLY A 259 3.21 5.17 25.24
CA GLY A 259 2.22 4.51 24.43
C GLY A 259 2.47 3.03 24.22
N ALA A 260 1.45 2.37 23.72
CA ALA A 260 1.46 0.97 23.33
C ALA A 260 0.79 0.81 21.96
N THR A 261 1.29 -0.13 21.18
CA THR A 261 0.62 -0.60 19.96
C THR A 261 0.38 -2.09 20.08
N VAL A 262 -0.86 -2.52 19.96
CA VAL A 262 -1.21 -3.93 19.75
C VAL A 262 -1.46 -4.12 18.26
N ARG A 263 -0.85 -5.15 17.66
CA ARG A 263 -1.13 -5.56 16.29
C ARG A 263 -1.51 -7.02 16.27
N GLY A 264 -2.45 -7.40 15.41
CA GLY A 264 -2.87 -8.78 15.25
C GLY A 264 -3.24 -9.07 13.81
N GLU A 265 -2.80 -10.24 13.35
CA GLU A 265 -3.15 -10.75 12.03
C GLU A 265 -3.55 -12.21 12.16
N SER A 266 -4.60 -12.58 11.45
CA SER A 266 -5.02 -13.99 11.35
C SER A 266 -4.04 -14.81 10.51
N GLN A 267 -4.30 -16.11 10.45
CA GLN A 267 -3.55 -17.05 9.63
C GLN A 267 -3.48 -16.62 8.16
N ARG A 268 -2.44 -17.10 7.46
CA ARG A 268 -2.26 -16.94 6.01
C ARG A 268 -1.70 -18.22 5.41
N TYR A 269 -1.85 -18.36 4.10
CA TYR A 269 -1.23 -19.43 3.32
C TYR A 269 -0.05 -18.90 2.52
N THR A 270 0.97 -19.73 2.32
CA THR A 270 2.16 -19.41 1.51
C THR A 270 2.21 -20.22 0.21
N ASP A 271 1.13 -20.93 -0.12
CA ASP A 271 0.92 -21.64 -1.38
C ASP A 271 -0.50 -21.43 -1.92
N ASP A 272 -0.67 -21.57 -3.24
CA ASP A 272 -1.96 -21.33 -3.89
C ASP A 272 -3.00 -22.40 -3.54
N ALA A 273 -2.56 -23.64 -3.36
CA ALA A 273 -3.42 -24.76 -3.00
C ALA A 273 -4.02 -24.63 -1.59
N ASN A 274 -3.48 -23.72 -0.77
CA ASN A 274 -3.78 -23.54 0.65
C ASN A 274 -3.60 -24.83 1.44
N THR A 275 -2.42 -25.47 1.34
CA THR A 275 -2.12 -26.69 2.11
C THR A 275 -1.89 -26.36 3.58
N GLU A 276 -2.19 -27.30 4.47
CA GLU A 276 -1.96 -27.09 5.91
C GLU A 276 -0.46 -26.99 6.25
N SER A 277 0.42 -27.62 5.46
CA SER A 277 1.88 -27.47 5.60
C SER A 277 2.39 -26.07 5.24
N ALA A 278 1.67 -25.34 4.37
CA ALA A 278 1.99 -23.98 3.95
C ALA A 278 1.17 -22.92 4.72
N LYS A 279 0.50 -23.32 5.80
CA LYS A 279 -0.34 -22.44 6.60
C LYS A 279 0.46 -21.88 7.77
N LEU A 280 0.58 -20.56 7.83
CA LEU A 280 1.15 -19.86 8.97
C LEU A 280 0.05 -19.46 9.93
N SER A 281 0.24 -19.74 11.22
CA SER A 281 -0.69 -19.34 12.27
C SER A 281 -0.83 -17.82 12.34
N GLY A 282 -1.97 -17.34 12.83
CA GLY A 282 -2.09 -15.94 13.21
C GLY A 282 -1.15 -15.56 14.35
N TYR A 283 -0.91 -14.27 14.52
CA TYR A 283 -0.06 -13.73 15.58
C TYR A 283 -0.63 -12.44 16.14
N GLY A 284 -0.15 -12.07 17.33
CA GLY A 284 -0.34 -10.75 17.90
C GLY A 284 0.96 -10.28 18.55
N THR A 285 1.28 -9.01 18.36
CA THR A 285 2.44 -8.36 18.97
C THR A 285 2.02 -7.17 19.80
N LEU A 286 2.85 -6.83 20.78
CA LEU A 286 2.73 -5.63 21.61
C LEU A 286 4.03 -4.86 21.52
N ASP A 287 3.94 -3.61 21.11
CA ASP A 287 5.05 -2.66 21.13
C ASP A 287 4.79 -1.63 22.23
N LEU A 288 5.84 -1.26 22.96
CA LEU A 288 5.82 -0.19 23.95
C LEU A 288 6.73 0.94 23.50
N ARG A 289 6.32 2.18 23.77
CA ARG A 289 7.11 3.39 23.46
C ARG A 289 7.06 4.40 24.58
N ALA A 290 8.15 5.13 24.75
CA ALA A 290 8.23 6.28 25.63
C ALA A 290 9.13 7.36 25.02
N ASP A 291 8.65 8.60 25.02
CA ASP A 291 9.42 9.79 24.67
C ASP A 291 9.56 10.68 25.91
N TYR A 292 10.74 11.27 26.08
CA TYR A 292 11.02 12.26 27.10
C TYR A 292 11.54 13.54 26.44
N ARG A 293 10.81 14.64 26.62
CA ARG A 293 11.23 15.98 26.20
C ARG A 293 12.28 16.50 27.16
N LEU A 294 13.55 16.21 26.84
CA LEU A 294 14.72 16.62 27.59
C LEU A 294 14.84 18.15 27.65
N ALA A 295 14.68 18.82 26.50
CA ALA A 295 14.71 20.27 26.36
C ALA A 295 13.70 20.74 25.30
N LYS A 296 13.62 22.05 25.03
CA LYS A 296 12.66 22.63 24.06
C LYS A 296 12.74 21.95 22.68
N ASP A 297 13.98 21.73 22.22
CA ASP A 297 14.26 21.23 20.88
C ASP A 297 14.76 19.77 20.88
N TRP A 298 14.88 19.15 22.05
CA TRP A 298 15.46 17.81 22.23
C TRP A 298 14.48 16.83 22.86
N THR A 299 14.28 15.70 22.19
CA THR A 299 13.50 14.56 22.68
C THR A 299 14.34 13.30 22.60
N ILE A 300 14.33 12.50 23.68
CA ILE A 300 14.88 11.14 23.69
C ILE A 300 13.71 10.17 23.69
N GLY A 301 13.72 9.24 22.74
CA GLY A 301 12.71 8.18 22.61
C GLY A 301 13.31 6.81 22.85
N ALA A 302 12.49 5.91 23.37
CA ALA A 302 12.77 4.48 23.42
C ALA A 302 11.55 3.70 22.94
N LYS A 303 11.78 2.67 22.12
CA LYS A 303 10.77 1.72 21.67
C LYS A 303 11.24 0.31 21.99
N LEU A 304 10.34 -0.50 22.54
CA LEU A 304 10.50 -1.95 22.65
C LEU A 304 9.44 -2.61 21.76
N GLY A 305 9.88 -3.33 20.73
CA GLY A 305 9.02 -4.05 19.81
C GLY A 305 8.80 -5.50 20.25
N ASN A 306 7.63 -6.05 19.96
CA ASN A 306 7.26 -7.45 20.21
C ASN A 306 7.57 -7.91 21.65
N VAL A 307 7.16 -7.14 22.66
CA VAL A 307 7.52 -7.37 24.08
C VAL A 307 6.95 -8.65 24.68
N LEU A 308 6.01 -9.28 23.99
CA LEU A 308 5.47 -10.61 24.34
C LEU A 308 6.34 -11.75 23.82
N ASP A 309 7.44 -11.42 23.12
CA ASP A 309 8.36 -12.36 22.49
C ASP A 309 7.63 -13.38 21.60
N LYS A 310 6.69 -12.88 20.79
CA LYS A 310 5.91 -13.75 19.91
C LYS A 310 6.79 -14.19 18.76
N ASP A 311 7.02 -15.50 18.64
CA ASP A 311 7.56 -16.09 17.42
C ASP A 311 6.50 -16.08 16.31
N TYR A 312 6.80 -15.45 15.17
CA TYR A 312 5.90 -15.43 14.02
C TYR A 312 6.65 -15.29 12.69
N GLN A 313 5.94 -15.63 11.63
CA GLN A 313 6.41 -15.55 10.25
C GLN A 313 5.33 -14.91 9.38
N THR A 314 5.74 -14.07 8.45
CA THR A 314 4.87 -13.51 7.40
C THR A 314 5.07 -14.21 6.06
N ASN A 315 6.22 -14.86 5.90
CA ASN A 315 6.58 -15.76 4.82
C ASN A 315 7.26 -17.00 5.42
N SER A 316 7.01 -18.18 4.86
CA SER A 316 7.51 -19.45 5.39
C SER A 316 9.04 -19.47 5.42
N GLY A 317 9.61 -19.77 6.59
CA GLY A 317 11.07 -19.80 6.81
C GLY A 317 11.72 -18.46 7.12
N TYR A 318 10.97 -17.35 7.10
CA TYR A 318 11.46 -16.00 7.42
C TYR A 318 10.93 -15.55 8.78
N ASN A 319 11.67 -15.89 9.83
CA ASN A 319 11.37 -15.44 11.19
C ASN A 319 11.40 -13.92 11.27
N GLN A 320 10.39 -13.36 11.92
CA GLN A 320 10.36 -11.95 12.25
C GLN A 320 11.12 -11.71 13.56
N ASP A 321 11.48 -10.45 13.82
CA ASP A 321 12.21 -10.10 15.04
C ASP A 321 11.41 -10.51 16.29
N GLY A 322 12.11 -11.14 17.24
CA GLY A 322 11.63 -11.30 18.62
C GLY A 322 11.60 -9.96 19.35
N VAL A 323 11.80 -9.97 20.68
CA VAL A 323 11.95 -8.71 21.43
C VAL A 323 13.10 -7.88 20.84
N ASN A 324 12.79 -6.66 20.40
CA ASN A 324 13.78 -5.72 19.86
C ASN A 324 13.64 -4.33 20.49
N GLY A 325 14.72 -3.56 20.46
CA GLY A 325 14.79 -2.24 21.11
C GLY A 325 15.41 -1.19 20.21
N LEU A 326 14.86 0.01 20.24
CA LEU A 326 15.39 1.18 19.54
C LEU A 326 15.42 2.38 20.49
N VAL A 327 16.54 3.11 20.48
CA VAL A 327 16.68 4.42 21.14
C VAL A 327 16.82 5.49 20.06
N THR A 328 16.08 6.58 20.20
CA THR A 328 16.10 7.71 19.27
C THR A 328 16.44 9.00 20.00
N VAL A 329 17.18 9.87 19.30
CA VAL A 329 17.40 11.24 19.74
C VAL A 329 16.93 12.15 18.61
N LYS A 330 15.99 13.03 18.92
CA LYS A 330 15.43 13.97 17.95
C LYS A 330 15.76 15.40 18.34
N TYR A 331 16.40 16.11 17.42
CA TYR A 331 16.58 17.56 17.48
C TYR A 331 15.65 18.23 16.47
N ALA A 332 14.80 19.15 16.94
CA ALA A 332 13.86 19.88 16.10
C ALA A 332 13.83 21.36 16.54
N PRO A 333 14.70 22.22 15.97
CA PRO A 333 14.77 23.62 16.35
C PRO A 333 13.47 24.33 16.02
N LYS A 334 12.93 25.05 17.01
CA LYS A 334 11.77 25.93 16.85
C LYS A 334 12.13 27.39 17.08
#